data_AF-A0A8S3J830-F1
#
_entry.id   AF-A0A8S3J830-F1
#
_cell.length_a   1.000
_cell.length_b   1.000
_cell.length_c   1.000
_cell.angle_alpha   90.00
_cell.angle_beta   90.00
_cell.angle_gamma   90.00
#
_symmetry.space_group_name_H-M   'P 1'
#
loop_
_entity.id
_entity.type
_entity.pdbx_description
1 polymer ?
#
loop_
_entity_poly.entity_id
_entity_poly.type
_entity_poly.pdbx_seq_one_letter_code
_entity_poly.pdbx_strand_id
1 'polypeptide(L)'
;MILRNHGFVACGETIEEAWKYAFNVINACEVQVRAAPMGIDQLYLPSSEQQKRIADVLHGNINEATGDKKWKIGELEFESLMRILDNAGFRTGYVYRQPLIRTIDKTTSFKDVEVPPAASSATSFAEQTYPEAYSPTRQAQRTTEWRNSPNAYLKQEIEETGTPNPKKVTK
;
A
#
# COMPACT_ATOMS: atom_id res chain seq x y z
N MET A 1 -6.22 -28.07 -8.90
CA MET A 1 -5.87 -29.31 -9.63
C MET A 1 -4.35 -29.46 -9.67
N ILE A 2 -3.79 -30.65 -9.43
CA ILE A 2 -2.35 -30.91 -9.54
C ILE A 2 -2.08 -31.66 -10.85
N LEU A 3 -1.18 -31.11 -11.67
CA LEU A 3 -0.71 -31.69 -12.92
C LEU A 3 0.60 -32.44 -12.65
N ARG A 4 0.54 -33.77 -12.69
CA ARG A 4 1.71 -34.63 -12.46
C ARG A 4 2.82 -34.26 -13.45
N ASN A 5 4.04 -34.09 -12.92
CA ASN A 5 5.25 -33.72 -13.67
C ASN A 5 5.19 -32.37 -14.39
N HIS A 6 4.28 -31.46 -13.99
CA HIS A 6 4.17 -30.14 -14.59
C HIS A 6 3.93 -29.01 -13.58
N GLY A 7 3.03 -29.19 -12.61
CA GLY A 7 2.71 -28.14 -11.65
C GLY A 7 1.28 -28.23 -11.13
N PHE A 8 0.61 -27.09 -10.98
CA PHE A 8 -0.77 -27.03 -10.53
C PHE A 8 -1.55 -25.94 -11.27
N VAL A 9 -2.87 -26.07 -11.22
CA VAL A 9 -3.83 -25.09 -11.72
C VAL A 9 -4.81 -24.76 -10.60
N ALA A 10 -4.99 -23.47 -10.35
CA ALA A 10 -5.97 -22.93 -9.40
C ALA A 10 -7.00 -22.09 -10.16
N CYS A 11 -8.28 -22.34 -9.90
CA CYS A 11 -9.40 -21.61 -10.48
C CYS A 11 -10.31 -21.17 -9.33
N GLY A 12 -10.90 -19.98 -9.44
CA GLY A 12 -11.91 -19.44 -8.54
C GLY A 12 -12.92 -18.64 -9.34
N GLU A 13 -14.06 -18.31 -8.72
CA GLU A 13 -15.06 -17.42 -9.32
C GLU A 13 -14.50 -16.01 -9.51
N THR A 14 -13.65 -15.57 -8.57
CA THR A 14 -12.96 -14.29 -8.62
C THR A 14 -11.44 -14.46 -8.64
N ILE A 15 -10.73 -13.38 -8.99
CA ILE A 15 -9.26 -13.38 -9.04
C ILE A 15 -8.68 -13.60 -7.64
N GLU A 16 -9.31 -13.04 -6.62
CA GLU A 16 -8.92 -13.13 -5.22
C GLU A 16 -9.01 -14.57 -4.71
N GLU A 17 -10.07 -15.29 -5.07
CA GLU A 17 -10.27 -16.69 -4.71
C GLU A 17 -9.25 -17.60 -5.44
N ALA A 18 -9.07 -17.40 -6.74
CA ALA A 18 -8.07 -18.14 -7.52
C ALA A 18 -6.66 -17.94 -6.96
N TRP A 19 -6.31 -16.69 -6.61
CA TRP A 19 -5.06 -16.35 -5.96
C TRP A 19 -4.92 -17.01 -4.59
N LYS A 20 -5.98 -16.97 -3.75
CA LYS A 20 -5.99 -17.61 -2.43
C LYS A 20 -5.69 -19.11 -2.51
N TYR A 21 -6.31 -19.80 -3.45
CA TYR A 21 -6.03 -21.22 -3.69
C TYR A 21 -4.60 -21.45 -4.16
N ALA A 22 -4.11 -20.66 -5.11
CA ALA A 22 -2.73 -20.78 -5.58
C ALA A 22 -1.71 -20.56 -4.45
N PHE A 23 -1.90 -19.51 -3.66
CA PHE A 23 -1.05 -19.16 -2.54
C PHE A 23 -1.02 -20.27 -1.47
N ASN A 24 -2.20 -20.79 -1.11
CA ASN A 24 -2.29 -21.88 -0.14
C ASN A 24 -1.65 -23.18 -0.65
N VAL A 25 -1.80 -23.52 -1.94
CA VAL A 25 -1.19 -24.71 -2.54
C VAL A 25 0.33 -24.61 -2.52
N ILE A 26 0.90 -23.46 -2.89
CA ILE A 26 2.35 -23.24 -2.85
C ILE A 26 2.89 -23.44 -1.43
N ASN A 27 2.27 -22.78 -0.45
CA ASN A 27 2.68 -22.90 0.95
C ASN A 27 2.54 -24.33 1.48
N ALA A 28 1.46 -25.03 1.11
CA ALA A 28 1.26 -26.43 1.50
C ALA A 28 2.36 -27.33 0.91
N CYS A 29 2.71 -27.15 -0.37
CA CYS A 29 3.80 -27.90 -1.01
C CYS A 29 5.16 -27.59 -0.37
N GLU A 30 5.43 -26.34 -0.02
CA GLU A 30 6.67 -25.95 0.65
C GLU A 30 6.80 -26.60 2.03
N VAL A 31 5.72 -26.60 2.82
CA VAL A 31 5.67 -27.29 4.12
C VAL A 31 5.84 -28.80 3.94
N GLN A 32 5.18 -29.40 2.95
CA GLN A 32 5.30 -30.83 2.66
C GLN A 32 6.73 -31.24 2.29
N VAL A 33 7.42 -30.46 1.44
CA VAL A 33 8.81 -30.74 1.06
C VAL A 33 9.74 -30.61 2.26
N ARG A 34 9.52 -29.62 3.14
CA ARG A 34 10.28 -29.49 4.39
C ARG A 34 10.02 -30.61 5.38
N ALA A 35 8.79 -31.15 5.41
CA ALA A 35 8.39 -32.24 6.27
C ALA A 35 8.81 -33.62 5.74
N ALA A 36 8.99 -33.77 4.43
CA ALA A 36 9.31 -35.04 3.78
C ALA A 36 10.51 -35.81 4.36
N PRO A 37 11.63 -35.17 4.79
CA PRO A 37 12.77 -35.88 5.37
C PRO A 37 12.47 -36.58 6.70
N MET A 38 11.46 -36.15 7.44
CA MET A 38 11.11 -36.78 8.74
C MET A 38 10.36 -38.11 8.57
N GLY A 39 9.91 -38.43 7.35
CA GLY A 39 9.05 -39.59 7.10
C GLY A 39 7.61 -39.36 7.58
N ILE A 40 6.67 -40.07 6.95
CA ILE A 40 5.23 -39.91 7.22
C ILE A 40 4.89 -40.36 8.64
N ASP A 41 5.60 -41.36 9.16
CA ASP A 41 5.34 -41.97 10.47
C ASP A 41 5.59 -41.02 11.65
N GLN A 42 6.44 -40.00 11.46
CA GLN A 42 6.74 -39.00 12.48
C GLN A 42 5.80 -37.79 12.40
N LEU A 43 4.96 -37.68 11.35
CA LEU A 43 4.06 -36.56 11.16
C LEU A 43 2.70 -36.81 11.83
N TYR A 44 2.25 -35.84 12.60
CA TYR A 44 0.88 -35.85 13.12
C TYR A 44 -0.10 -35.52 11.99
N LEU A 45 -0.86 -36.53 11.55
CA LEU A 45 -1.95 -36.35 10.60
C LEU A 45 -3.26 -36.14 11.38
N PRO A 46 -3.94 -34.99 11.22
CA PRO A 46 -5.20 -34.73 11.90
C PRO A 46 -6.28 -35.73 11.47
N SER A 47 -7.19 -36.07 12.37
CA SER A 47 -8.31 -36.98 12.10
C SER A 47 -9.25 -36.41 11.03
N SER A 48 -10.02 -37.28 10.38
CA SER A 48 -10.99 -36.86 9.36
C SER A 48 -12.03 -35.87 9.90
N GLU A 49 -12.37 -35.96 11.19
CA GLU A 49 -13.28 -35.01 11.84
C GLU A 49 -12.63 -33.64 12.04
N GLN A 50 -11.36 -33.61 12.44
CA GLN A 50 -10.61 -32.36 12.59
C GLN A 50 -10.43 -31.67 11.24
N GLN A 51 -10.13 -32.43 10.18
CA GLN A 51 -10.01 -31.89 8.82
C GLN A 51 -11.31 -31.24 8.34
N LYS A 52 -12.47 -31.87 8.61
CA LYS A 52 -13.78 -31.29 8.28
C LYS A 52 -14.05 -30.00 9.06
N ARG A 53 -13.80 -29.98 10.37
CA ARG A 53 -13.96 -28.76 11.18
C ARG A 53 -13.09 -27.61 10.67
N ILE A 54 -11.85 -27.90 10.29
CA ILE A 54 -10.94 -26.89 9.71
C ILE A 54 -11.47 -26.40 8.36
N ALA A 55 -11.96 -27.30 7.51
CA ALA A 55 -12.56 -26.92 6.23
C ALA A 55 -13.82 -26.05 6.41
N ASP A 56 -14.66 -26.39 7.38
CA ASP A 56 -15.87 -25.64 7.72
C ASP A 56 -15.54 -24.24 8.25
N VAL A 57 -14.45 -24.09 9.02
CA VAL A 57 -13.97 -22.77 9.47
C VAL A 57 -13.36 -21.96 8.33
N LEU A 58 -12.61 -22.62 7.43
CA LEU A 58 -11.98 -21.95 6.28
C LEU A 58 -13.02 -21.46 5.26
N HIS A 59 -14.09 -22.22 5.06
CA HIS A 59 -15.23 -21.84 4.24
C HIS A 59 -16.25 -20.99 5.02
N GLY A 60 -16.21 -21.06 6.35
CA GLY A 60 -17.05 -20.32 7.27
C GLY A 60 -16.74 -18.83 7.22
N ASN A 61 -17.80 -18.02 7.28
CA ASN A 61 -17.78 -16.58 7.15
C ASN A 61 -16.62 -15.91 7.94
N ILE A 62 -15.70 -15.27 7.23
CA ILE A 62 -14.64 -14.35 7.73
C ILE A 62 -15.25 -13.07 8.39
N ASN A 63 -16.59 -13.02 8.48
CA ASN A 63 -17.37 -11.81 8.77
C ASN A 63 -17.52 -11.50 10.26
N GLU A 64 -17.12 -12.39 11.18
CA GLU A 64 -17.26 -12.13 12.63
C GLU A 64 -16.19 -11.18 13.19
N ALA A 65 -15.02 -11.08 12.53
CA ALA A 65 -13.90 -10.29 13.02
C ALA A 65 -13.76 -8.89 12.39
N THR A 66 -14.50 -8.58 11.31
CA THR A 66 -14.20 -7.43 10.43
C THR A 66 -15.37 -6.45 10.26
N GLY A 67 -15.96 -5.99 11.36
CA GLY A 67 -16.93 -4.88 11.38
C GLY A 67 -18.12 -5.04 10.41
N ASP A 68 -18.70 -3.92 9.97
CA ASP A 68 -19.92 -3.89 9.13
C ASP A 68 -19.74 -4.46 7.70
N LYS A 69 -18.50 -4.77 7.28
CA LYS A 69 -18.18 -5.13 5.89
C LYS A 69 -18.00 -6.63 5.74
N LYS A 70 -18.87 -7.23 4.92
CA LYS A 70 -18.78 -8.65 4.56
C LYS A 70 -17.66 -8.86 3.54
N TRP A 71 -16.76 -9.80 3.85
CA TRP A 71 -15.68 -10.23 2.96
C TRP A 71 -16.05 -11.57 2.34
N LYS A 72 -15.80 -11.70 1.04
CA LYS A 72 -15.81 -13.01 0.37
C LYS A 72 -14.46 -13.70 0.55
N ILE A 73 -14.41 -14.97 0.13
CA ILE A 73 -13.22 -15.81 0.23
C ILE A 73 -12.05 -15.13 -0.49
N GLY A 74 -10.91 -14.99 0.21
CA GLY A 74 -9.68 -14.44 -0.36
C GLY A 74 -9.63 -12.91 -0.52
N GLU A 75 -10.76 -12.19 -0.50
CA GLU A 75 -10.80 -10.74 -0.76
C GLU A 75 -9.98 -9.93 0.26
N LEU A 76 -10.09 -10.26 1.55
CA LEU A 76 -9.37 -9.54 2.61
C LEU A 76 -7.85 -9.68 2.46
N GLU A 77 -7.40 -10.91 2.22
CA GLU A 77 -5.99 -11.23 2.07
C GLU A 77 -5.41 -10.64 0.78
N PHE A 78 -6.16 -10.74 -0.32
CA PHE A 78 -5.78 -10.14 -1.59
C PHE A 78 -5.64 -8.62 -1.46
N GLU A 79 -6.62 -7.96 -0.84
CA GLU A 79 -6.58 -6.52 -0.60
C GLU A 79 -5.34 -6.13 0.25
N SER A 80 -5.04 -6.91 1.29
CA SER A 80 -3.84 -6.68 2.12
C SER A 80 -2.54 -6.78 1.32
N LEU A 81 -2.45 -7.75 0.41
CA LEU A 81 -1.27 -7.94 -0.45
C LEU A 81 -1.12 -6.77 -1.42
N MET A 82 -2.22 -6.31 -2.02
CA MET A 82 -2.20 -5.15 -2.91
C MET A 82 -1.64 -3.92 -2.19
N ARG A 83 -1.95 -3.73 -0.89
CA ARG A 83 -1.35 -2.64 -0.10
C ARG A 83 0.14 -2.82 0.12
N ILE A 84 0.59 -4.04 0.38
CA ILE A 84 2.02 -4.33 0.54
C ILE A 84 2.77 -4.00 -0.76
N LEU A 85 2.20 -4.36 -1.91
CA LEU A 85 2.76 -4.04 -3.23
C LEU A 85 2.76 -2.54 -3.51
N ASP A 86 1.68 -1.82 -3.19
CA ASP A 86 1.60 -0.37 -3.36
C ASP A 86 2.58 0.39 -2.46
N ASN A 87 2.74 -0.07 -1.22
CA ASN A 87 3.73 0.44 -0.28
C ASN A 87 5.16 0.17 -0.76
N ALA A 88 5.39 -0.96 -1.43
CA ALA A 88 6.66 -1.29 -2.08
C ALA A 88 6.90 -0.49 -3.39
N GLY A 89 5.93 0.31 -3.84
CA GLY A 89 6.07 1.16 -5.02
C GLY A 89 5.51 0.58 -6.31
N PHE A 90 4.92 -0.61 -6.30
CA PHE A 90 4.47 -1.32 -7.51
C PHE A 90 3.15 -0.81 -8.12
N ARG A 91 2.48 0.17 -7.50
CA ARG A 91 1.28 0.88 -8.04
C ARG A 91 0.29 -0.07 -8.74
N THR A 92 -0.26 -0.99 -7.97
CA THR A 92 -1.21 -2.03 -8.42
C THR A 92 -2.51 -1.46 -9.01
N GLY A 93 -2.90 -0.24 -8.61
CA GLY A 93 -4.16 0.36 -9.07
C GLY A 93 -5.41 -0.32 -8.48
N TYR A 94 -5.25 -1.15 -7.46
CA TYR A 94 -6.34 -1.87 -6.82
C TYR A 94 -7.26 -0.92 -6.05
N VAL A 95 -8.58 -1.09 -6.22
CA VAL A 95 -9.57 -0.28 -5.51
C VAL A 95 -9.82 -0.88 -4.13
N TYR A 96 -9.24 -0.25 -3.11
CA TYR A 96 -9.38 -0.69 -1.72
C TYR A 96 -10.80 -0.55 -1.21
N ARG A 97 -11.38 -1.64 -0.68
CA ARG A 97 -12.65 -1.57 0.04
C ARG A 97 -12.48 -0.83 1.35
N GLN A 98 -11.33 -0.95 2.02
CA GLN A 98 -11.04 -0.25 3.25
C GLN A 98 -9.88 0.75 3.04
N PRO A 99 -10.17 1.99 2.64
CA PRO A 99 -9.12 2.97 2.34
C PRO A 99 -8.35 3.46 3.58
N LEU A 100 -8.92 3.31 4.78
CA LEU A 100 -8.44 3.91 6.03
C LEU A 100 -7.52 2.99 6.84
N ILE A 101 -6.53 2.35 6.22
CA ILE A 101 -5.48 1.66 6.97
C ILE A 101 -4.19 2.46 6.83
N ARG A 102 -3.67 2.93 7.95
CA ARG A 102 -2.40 3.67 8.03
C ARG A 102 -1.35 2.88 7.26
N THR A 103 -0.81 3.50 6.21
CA THR A 103 0.34 2.96 5.50
C THR A 103 1.50 2.91 6.47
N ILE A 104 2.15 1.74 6.58
CA ILE A 104 3.39 1.60 7.34
C ILE A 104 4.35 2.62 6.74
N ASP A 105 4.92 3.48 7.58
CA ASP A 105 5.69 4.65 7.17
C ASP A 105 6.62 4.31 6.00
N LYS A 106 6.51 5.07 4.91
CA LYS A 106 7.29 4.96 3.67
C LYS A 106 8.82 5.11 3.88
N THR A 107 9.27 5.21 5.13
CA THR A 107 10.63 5.54 5.51
C THR A 107 11.59 4.36 5.41
N THR A 108 11.09 3.12 5.29
CA THR A 108 11.94 1.92 5.37
C THR A 108 12.01 1.05 4.12
N SER A 109 11.18 1.27 3.11
CA SER A 109 11.12 0.36 1.95
C SER A 109 11.32 1.11 0.64
N PHE A 110 12.47 0.85 0.00
CA PHE A 110 12.93 1.32 -1.32
C PHE A 110 13.38 2.78 -1.43
N LYS A 111 14.70 2.98 -1.26
CA LYS A 111 15.42 4.23 -1.60
C LYS A 111 15.61 4.44 -3.12
N ASP A 112 15.31 3.44 -3.95
CA ASP A 112 15.64 3.46 -5.39
C ASP A 112 14.50 3.94 -6.29
N VAL A 113 13.35 4.30 -5.72
CA VAL A 113 12.26 4.95 -6.47
C VAL A 113 12.20 6.41 -6.02
N GLU A 114 12.79 7.30 -6.81
CA GLU A 114 12.62 8.74 -6.61
C GLU A 114 11.14 9.09 -6.79
N VAL A 115 10.42 9.19 -5.68
CA VAL A 115 9.04 9.67 -5.69
C VAL A 115 9.11 11.19 -5.84
N PRO A 116 8.63 11.77 -6.97
CA PRO A 116 8.65 13.20 -7.12
C PRO A 116 7.78 13.85 -6.02
N PRO A 117 8.11 15.08 -5.57
CA PRO A 117 7.39 15.76 -4.50
C PRO A 117 5.86 15.84 -4.72
N ALA A 118 5.42 15.81 -5.97
CA ALA A 118 4.00 15.84 -6.38
C ALA A 118 3.27 14.48 -6.29
N ALA A 119 3.98 13.36 -6.17
CA ALA A 119 3.38 12.02 -6.10
C ALA A 119 3.04 11.57 -4.66
N SER A 120 3.44 12.37 -3.66
CA SER A 120 2.80 12.31 -2.35
C SER A 120 1.44 12.98 -2.47
N SER A 121 0.36 12.21 -2.43
CA SER A 121 -1.01 12.73 -2.40
C SER A 121 -1.16 13.70 -1.23
N ALA A 122 -1.13 15.00 -1.53
CA ALA A 122 -1.34 16.08 -0.55
C ALA A 122 -2.68 15.93 0.18
N THR A 123 -3.62 15.18 -0.38
CA THR A 123 -4.90 14.80 0.23
C THR A 123 -4.73 13.95 1.49
N SER A 124 -3.66 13.16 1.61
CA SER A 124 -3.43 12.28 2.78
C SER A 124 -3.02 13.05 4.04
N PHE A 125 -2.52 14.28 3.88
CA PHE A 125 -2.09 15.12 5.00
C PHE A 125 -3.18 16.12 5.45
N ALA A 126 -4.21 16.33 4.63
CA ALA A 126 -5.28 17.29 4.91
C ALA A 126 -6.37 16.75 5.83
N GLU A 127 -6.42 15.43 6.06
CA GLU A 127 -7.53 14.77 6.78
C GLU A 127 -7.14 14.28 8.19
N GLN A 128 -6.10 14.87 8.78
CA GLN A 128 -5.78 14.66 10.18
C GLN A 128 -5.80 15.99 10.90
N THR A 129 -6.65 16.07 11.94
CA THR A 129 -6.54 16.95 13.14
C THR A 129 -7.56 18.10 13.25
N TYR A 130 -8.67 17.81 13.95
CA TYR A 130 -9.52 18.70 14.79
C TYR A 130 -10.33 19.86 14.15
N PRO A 131 -11.49 20.22 14.76
CA PRO A 131 -12.39 21.23 14.23
C PRO A 131 -11.86 22.64 14.49
N GLU A 132 -12.07 23.49 13.48
CA GLU A 132 -12.13 24.95 13.58
C GLU A 132 -10.81 25.70 13.89
N ALA A 133 -10.50 26.67 13.03
CA ALA A 133 -9.45 27.69 13.17
C ALA A 133 -8.01 27.38 12.71
N TYR A 134 -7.79 26.89 11.48
CA TYR A 134 -6.62 27.33 10.71
C TYR A 134 -6.85 27.19 9.19
N SER A 135 -6.74 28.31 8.46
CA SER A 135 -6.88 28.37 7.00
C SER A 135 -5.76 27.59 6.29
N PRO A 136 -6.05 26.72 5.29
CA PRO A 136 -5.05 25.87 4.64
C PRO A 136 -4.22 26.61 3.57
N THR A 137 -4.40 27.92 3.40
CA THR A 137 -3.93 28.65 2.23
C THR A 137 -2.42 28.95 2.22
N ARG A 138 -1.72 28.83 3.36
CA ARG A 138 -0.28 29.15 3.45
C ARG A 138 0.66 27.99 3.14
N GLN A 139 0.25 26.75 3.36
CA GLN A 139 1.13 25.59 3.16
C GLN A 139 1.18 25.14 1.69
N ALA A 140 0.09 25.30 0.94
CA ALA A 140 0.06 25.02 -0.50
C ALA A 140 0.92 25.97 -1.32
N GLN A 141 1.14 27.21 -0.86
CA GLN A 141 2.00 28.16 -1.58
C GLN A 141 3.50 27.82 -1.47
N ARG A 142 3.90 27.13 -0.39
CA ARG A 142 5.30 26.77 -0.13
C ARG A 142 5.81 25.57 -0.93
N THR A 143 4.93 24.79 -1.55
CA THR A 143 5.31 23.64 -2.39
C THR A 143 5.57 24.03 -3.84
N THR A 144 5.21 25.26 -4.23
CA THR A 144 5.52 25.88 -5.53
C THR A 144 6.81 26.71 -5.53
N GLU A 145 7.57 26.73 -4.44
CA GLU A 145 8.89 27.34 -4.42
C GLU A 145 9.96 26.30 -4.77
N TRP A 146 10.60 26.48 -5.92
CA TRP A 146 11.76 25.71 -6.32
C TRP A 146 12.88 25.87 -5.28
N ARG A 147 13.03 24.89 -4.39
CA ARG A 147 14.00 24.91 -3.30
C ARG A 147 15.47 24.68 -3.70
N ASN A 148 15.82 24.87 -4.97
CA ASN A 148 17.23 24.88 -5.36
C ASN A 148 17.53 25.53 -6.72
N SER A 149 17.05 26.75 -6.97
CA SER A 149 17.74 27.61 -7.94
C SER A 149 18.73 28.50 -7.17
N PRO A 150 20.05 28.43 -7.43
CA PRO A 150 21.05 29.20 -6.68
C PRO A 150 20.96 30.72 -6.86
N ASN A 151 20.00 31.22 -7.65
CA ASN A 151 19.81 32.63 -7.91
C ASN A 151 18.39 33.05 -7.54
N ALA A 152 18.15 33.22 -6.25
CA ALA A 152 17.05 34.06 -5.77
C ALA A 152 17.45 35.52 -6.04
N TYR A 153 17.09 36.04 -7.22
CA TYR A 153 17.25 37.46 -7.53
C TYR A 153 16.33 38.25 -6.60
N LEU A 154 16.92 38.87 -5.57
CA LEU A 154 16.23 39.82 -4.72
C LEU A 154 16.08 41.10 -5.53
N LYS A 155 14.87 41.38 -5.99
CA LYS A 155 14.55 42.59 -6.76
C LYS A 155 14.79 43.80 -5.88
N GLN A 156 15.97 44.41 -6.00
CA GLN A 156 16.34 45.58 -5.22
C GLN A 156 15.93 46.82 -6.00
N GLU A 157 14.93 47.55 -5.50
CA GLU A 157 14.60 48.88 -5.99
C GLU A 157 15.72 49.83 -5.53
N ILE A 158 16.56 50.29 -6.46
CA ILE A 158 17.59 51.29 -6.18
C ILE A 158 17.06 52.62 -6.70
N GLU A 159 16.97 53.61 -5.81
CA GLU A 159 16.64 54.98 -6.18
C GLU A 159 17.90 55.71 -6.63
N GLU A 160 17.86 56.35 -7.80
CA GLU A 160 18.98 57.15 -8.31
C GLU A 160 19.26 58.32 -7.34
N THR A 161 20.42 58.31 -6.69
CA THR A 161 20.82 59.39 -5.78
C THR A 161 21.49 60.51 -6.57
N GLY A 162 20.84 61.68 -6.65
CA GLY A 162 21.47 62.89 -7.21
C GLY A 162 20.60 63.79 -8.09
N THR A 163 19.34 63.46 -8.34
CA THR A 163 18.41 64.33 -9.11
C THR A 163 17.10 64.56 -8.37
N PRO A 164 16.47 65.75 -8.49
CA PRO A 164 15.31 66.15 -7.69
C PRO A 164 14.01 65.37 -7.96
N ASN A 165 14.00 64.42 -8.91
CA ASN A 165 12.88 63.48 -9.14
C ASN A 165 13.42 62.09 -9.55
N PRO A 166 13.62 61.15 -8.60
CA PRO A 166 14.17 59.82 -8.91
C PRO A 166 13.10 58.91 -9.55
N LYS A 167 13.46 58.23 -10.64
CA LYS A 167 12.64 57.14 -11.22
C LYS A 167 13.12 55.81 -10.66
N LYS A 168 12.16 54.95 -10.30
CA LYS A 168 12.44 53.59 -9.81
C LYS A 168 12.81 52.69 -10.99
N VAL A 169 14.02 52.16 -11.00
CA VAL A 169 14.48 51.16 -11.98
C VAL A 169 14.65 49.82 -11.28
N THR A 170 14.13 48.76 -11.90
CA THR A 170 14.22 47.40 -11.39
C THR A 170 15.38 46.67 -12.06
N LYS A 171 16.27 46.04 -11.30
CA LYS A 171 17.29 45.13 -11.81
C LYS A 171 16.94 43.68 -11.45
#